data_AF-A0A954NIV1-F1
#
_entry.id   AF-A0A954NIV1-F1
#
_cell.length_a   1.000
_cell.length_b   1.000
_cell.length_c   1.000
_cell.angle_alpha   90.00
_cell.angle_beta   90.00
_cell.angle_gamma   90.00
#
_symmetry.space_group_name_H-M   'P 1'
#
loop_
_entity.id
_entity.type
_entity.pdbx_description
1 polymer ?
#
loop_
_entity_poly.entity_id
_entity_poly.type
_entity_poly.pdbx_seq_one_letter_code
_entity_poly.pdbx_strand_id
1 'polypeptide(L)'
;DRVAAMTGFSEKDARRRGLRVGTAVVHPAHHASYYPGAKPMTLKLVYDAESGRVLGAAGVGSEGVDKRIDVLAVAVQAQFTVFQLEELELCYAPQFGSAKDPVNMLGFVAAGQMRGDHPQISAAEVASRVESGECLLVDVRTPHEFAAGSIESAINIPLDELRERLGELPRDRRLVAFCKVGQRGYIATRILLQHGFNAVNLSGGYTSWALHTATQPLSVS
;
A
#
# COMPACT_ATOMS: atom_id res chain seq x y z
N ASP A 1 -4.05 -22.18 9.49
CA ASP A 1 -3.06 -22.21 8.39
C ASP A 1 -2.95 -20.87 7.68
N ARG A 2 -1.77 -20.57 7.15
CA ARG A 2 -1.50 -19.40 6.30
C ARG A 2 -1.07 -19.90 4.93
N VAL A 3 -1.64 -19.31 3.89
CA VAL A 3 -1.29 -19.52 2.48
C VAL A 3 -0.33 -18.43 2.05
N ALA A 4 0.70 -18.81 1.29
CA ALA A 4 1.54 -17.90 0.54
C ALA A 4 1.58 -18.36 -0.92
N ALA A 5 1.37 -17.44 -1.86
CA ALA A 5 1.36 -17.75 -3.28
C ALA A 5 1.97 -16.60 -4.09
N MET A 6 2.52 -16.91 -5.26
CA MET A 6 3.12 -15.93 -6.17
C MET A 6 2.96 -16.34 -7.64
N THR A 7 3.01 -15.36 -8.52
CA THR A 7 3.05 -15.53 -9.98
C THR A 7 3.96 -14.47 -10.61
N GLY A 8 4.56 -14.77 -11.75
CA GLY A 8 5.47 -13.86 -12.46
C GLY A 8 6.73 -13.50 -11.65
N PHE A 9 7.23 -12.28 -11.81
CA PHE A 9 8.46 -11.84 -11.18
C PHE A 9 8.25 -11.25 -9.78
N SER A 10 9.16 -11.59 -8.86
CA SER A 10 9.37 -10.77 -7.66
C SER A 10 10.00 -9.42 -8.04
N GLU A 11 9.90 -8.43 -7.14
CA GLU A 11 10.56 -7.13 -7.34
C GLU A 11 12.08 -7.30 -7.56
N LYS A 12 12.72 -8.17 -6.76
CA LYS A 12 14.15 -8.49 -6.88
C LYS A 12 14.48 -9.11 -8.24
N ASP A 13 13.63 -10.00 -8.74
CA ASP A 13 13.81 -10.64 -10.04
C ASP A 13 13.66 -9.67 -11.20
N ALA A 14 12.66 -8.79 -11.15
CA ALA A 14 12.41 -7.80 -12.18
C ALA A 14 13.55 -6.75 -12.22
N ARG A 15 14.01 -6.26 -11.06
CA ARG A 15 15.15 -5.32 -10.99
C ARG A 15 16.46 -5.96 -11.48
N ARG A 16 16.73 -7.22 -11.15
CA ARG A 16 17.92 -7.96 -11.66
C ARG A 16 17.94 -8.09 -13.18
N ARG A 17 16.78 -7.97 -13.85
CA ARG A 17 16.64 -8.00 -15.30
C ARG A 17 16.71 -6.62 -15.95
N GLY A 18 17.03 -5.57 -15.18
CA GLY A 18 17.15 -4.20 -15.68
C GLY A 18 15.81 -3.50 -15.92
N LEU A 19 14.68 -4.07 -15.45
CA LEU A 19 13.37 -3.45 -15.59
C LEU A 19 13.21 -2.28 -14.63
N ARG A 20 12.48 -1.24 -15.07
CA ARG A 20 12.02 -0.15 -14.20
C ARG A 20 10.78 -0.61 -13.46
N VAL A 21 10.89 -0.84 -12.16
CA VAL A 21 9.85 -1.51 -11.38
C VAL A 21 9.11 -0.55 -10.46
N GLY A 22 7.79 -0.57 -10.55
CA GLY A 22 6.88 -0.04 -9.53
C GLY A 22 6.26 -1.17 -8.71
N THR A 23 5.81 -0.85 -7.49
CA THR A 23 5.08 -1.81 -6.64
C THR A 23 3.83 -1.20 -6.03
N ALA A 24 2.83 -2.03 -5.79
CA ALA A 24 1.63 -1.67 -5.04
C ALA A 24 1.36 -2.72 -3.97
N VAL A 25 1.04 -2.29 -2.75
CA VAL A 25 0.76 -3.17 -1.62
C VAL A 25 -0.59 -2.80 -1.03
N VAL A 26 -1.44 -3.81 -0.81
CA VAL A 26 -2.75 -3.64 -0.18
C VAL A 26 -2.96 -4.70 0.90
N HIS A 27 -3.74 -4.36 1.93
CA HIS A 27 -4.10 -5.25 3.03
C HIS A 27 -5.63 -5.40 3.20
N PRO A 28 -6.34 -5.96 2.22
CA PRO A 28 -7.79 -6.07 2.26
C PRO A 28 -8.27 -7.31 3.05
N ALA A 29 -9.57 -7.37 3.31
CA ALA A 29 -10.23 -8.63 3.64
C ALA A 29 -10.51 -9.47 2.38
N HIS A 30 -10.61 -10.78 2.50
CA HIS A 30 -10.86 -11.66 1.35
C HIS A 30 -12.29 -11.55 0.77
N HIS A 31 -13.25 -11.09 1.56
CA HIS A 31 -14.60 -10.72 1.14
C HIS A 31 -15.11 -9.53 1.97
N ALA A 32 -16.36 -9.12 1.76
CA ALA A 32 -16.97 -7.98 2.43
C ALA A 32 -16.88 -8.11 3.96
N SER A 33 -16.37 -7.07 4.63
CA SER A 33 -16.05 -7.12 6.06
C SER A 33 -17.28 -7.17 6.98
N TYR A 34 -18.46 -6.79 6.49
CA TYR A 34 -19.71 -6.90 7.23
C TYR A 34 -20.29 -8.32 7.20
N TYR A 35 -19.82 -9.18 6.29
CA TYR A 35 -20.24 -10.58 6.23
C TYR A 35 -19.39 -11.43 7.21
N PRO A 36 -19.98 -12.40 7.94
CA PRO A 36 -19.24 -13.20 8.91
C PRO A 36 -18.03 -13.93 8.30
N GLY A 37 -16.95 -14.05 9.07
CA GLY A 37 -15.78 -14.84 8.69
C GLY A 37 -14.71 -14.10 7.88
N ALA A 38 -14.86 -12.79 7.63
CA ALA A 38 -13.88 -12.01 6.89
C ALA A 38 -12.47 -12.05 7.53
N LYS A 39 -11.51 -12.60 6.79
CA LYS A 39 -10.09 -12.71 7.16
C LYS A 39 -9.22 -11.77 6.31
N PRO A 40 -8.17 -11.16 6.90
CA PRO A 40 -7.26 -10.27 6.19
C PRO A 40 -6.30 -11.04 5.27
N MET A 41 -5.85 -10.37 4.23
CA MET A 41 -4.76 -10.79 3.35
C MET A 41 -3.83 -9.61 3.06
N THR A 42 -2.63 -9.92 2.60
CA THR A 42 -1.69 -8.96 2.02
C THR A 42 -1.40 -9.37 0.60
N LEU A 43 -1.51 -8.42 -0.33
CA LEU A 43 -1.12 -8.61 -1.72
C LEU A 43 -0.08 -7.56 -2.12
N LYS A 44 0.91 -7.99 -2.90
CA LYS A 44 1.91 -7.13 -3.53
C LYS A 44 1.88 -7.36 -5.04
N LEU A 45 1.72 -6.27 -5.79
CA LEU A 45 1.87 -6.24 -7.24
C LEU A 45 3.25 -5.70 -7.61
N VAL A 46 3.83 -6.27 -8.66
CA VAL A 46 5.05 -5.80 -9.33
C VAL A 46 4.67 -5.46 -10.75
N TYR A 47 4.95 -4.23 -11.18
CA TYR A 47 4.62 -3.75 -12.52
C TYR A 47 5.76 -2.95 -13.14
N ASP A 48 5.78 -2.88 -14.47
CA ASP A 48 6.69 -2.03 -15.21
C ASP A 48 6.28 -0.57 -15.03
N ALA A 49 7.17 0.26 -14.49
CA ALA A 49 6.87 1.64 -14.12
C ALA A 49 6.75 2.58 -15.33
N GLU A 50 7.11 2.13 -16.54
CA GLU A 50 6.99 2.90 -17.77
C GLU A 50 5.72 2.51 -18.53
N SER A 51 5.51 1.22 -18.76
CA SER A 51 4.38 0.73 -19.56
C SER A 51 3.14 0.37 -18.73
N GLY A 52 3.29 0.23 -17.42
CA GLY A 52 2.23 -0.24 -16.52
C GLY A 52 1.93 -1.72 -16.63
N ARG A 53 2.72 -2.49 -17.38
CA ARG A 53 2.50 -3.93 -17.56
C ARG A 53 2.66 -4.65 -16.24
N VAL A 54 1.73 -5.54 -15.92
CA VAL A 54 1.83 -6.42 -14.74
C VAL A 54 2.94 -7.45 -14.98
N LEU A 55 3.91 -7.47 -14.08
CA LEU A 55 5.09 -8.35 -14.16
C LEU A 55 5.00 -9.55 -13.22
N GLY A 56 4.31 -9.38 -12.10
CA GLY A 56 4.14 -10.43 -11.11
C GLY A 56 3.34 -9.97 -9.90
N ALA A 57 2.99 -10.92 -9.06
CA ALA A 57 2.29 -10.66 -7.82
C ALA A 57 2.64 -11.71 -6.76
N ALA A 58 2.49 -11.33 -5.49
CA ALA A 58 2.60 -12.23 -4.36
C ALA A 58 1.49 -11.93 -3.35
N GLY A 59 1.07 -12.95 -2.60
CA GLY A 59 0.01 -12.84 -1.62
C GLY A 59 0.24 -13.74 -0.42
N VAL A 60 -0.12 -13.25 0.78
CA VAL A 60 -0.11 -14.01 2.02
C VAL A 60 -1.39 -13.73 2.79
N GLY A 61 -2.01 -14.77 3.34
CA GLY A 61 -3.28 -14.65 4.08
C GLY A 61 -3.81 -16.02 4.47
N SER A 62 -4.97 -16.05 5.13
CA SER A 62 -5.60 -17.32 5.50
C SER A 62 -6.61 -17.82 4.47
N GLU A 63 -7.24 -16.92 3.70
CA GLU A 63 -8.27 -17.25 2.71
C GLU A 63 -8.23 -16.32 1.50
N GLY A 64 -8.67 -16.85 0.34
CA GLY A 64 -8.87 -16.10 -0.90
C GLY A 64 -7.60 -15.57 -1.57
N VAL A 65 -6.41 -16.01 -1.13
CA VAL A 65 -5.11 -15.65 -1.72
C VAL A 65 -4.94 -16.33 -3.07
N ASP A 66 -5.21 -17.63 -3.12
CA ASP A 66 -5.28 -18.46 -4.32
C ASP A 66 -6.08 -17.79 -5.44
N LYS A 67 -7.34 -17.41 -5.16
CA LYS A 67 -8.21 -16.74 -6.13
C LYS A 67 -7.57 -15.49 -6.72
N ARG A 68 -6.91 -14.67 -5.89
CA ARG A 68 -6.29 -13.42 -6.36
C ARG A 68 -5.02 -13.67 -7.16
N ILE A 69 -4.23 -14.66 -6.77
CA ILE A 69 -3.03 -15.02 -7.53
C ILE A 69 -3.40 -15.67 -8.85
N ASP A 70 -4.46 -16.47 -8.95
CA ASP A 70 -4.95 -17.03 -10.21
C ASP A 70 -5.39 -15.93 -11.19
N VAL A 71 -6.19 -14.96 -10.73
CA VAL A 71 -6.59 -13.80 -11.54
C VAL A 71 -5.38 -13.00 -12.01
N LEU A 72 -4.42 -12.75 -11.10
CA LEU A 72 -3.20 -12.02 -11.44
C LEU A 72 -2.26 -12.82 -12.36
N ALA A 73 -2.27 -14.15 -12.28
CA ALA A 73 -1.51 -15.00 -13.19
C ALA A 73 -2.06 -14.91 -14.61
N VAL A 74 -3.38 -14.94 -14.77
CA VAL A 74 -4.04 -14.67 -16.06
C VAL A 74 -3.70 -13.27 -16.56
N ALA A 75 -3.73 -12.25 -15.70
CA ALA A 75 -3.36 -10.89 -16.08
C ALA A 75 -1.90 -10.78 -16.55
N VAL A 76 -0.96 -11.46 -15.89
CA VAL A 76 0.45 -11.54 -16.33
C VAL A 76 0.57 -12.20 -17.70
N GLN A 77 -0.10 -13.34 -17.91
CA GLN A 77 -0.06 -14.09 -19.16
C GLN A 77 -0.71 -13.31 -20.31
N ALA A 78 -1.81 -12.61 -20.05
CA ALA A 78 -2.51 -11.75 -20.99
C ALA A 78 -1.82 -10.38 -21.19
N GLN A 79 -0.68 -10.16 -20.53
CA GLN A 79 0.09 -8.91 -20.59
C GLN A 79 -0.72 -7.66 -20.21
N PHE A 80 -1.67 -7.81 -19.28
CA PHE A 80 -2.49 -6.71 -18.81
C PHE A 80 -1.63 -5.62 -18.18
N THR A 81 -2.14 -4.40 -18.25
CA THR A 81 -1.62 -3.24 -17.53
C THR A 81 -2.35 -3.03 -16.21
N VAL A 82 -1.76 -2.25 -15.32
CA VAL A 82 -2.38 -1.84 -14.05
C VAL A 82 -3.70 -1.10 -14.26
N PHE A 83 -3.86 -0.39 -15.39
CA PHE A 83 -5.10 0.29 -15.76
C PHE A 83 -6.21 -0.72 -16.10
N GLN A 84 -5.87 -1.84 -16.75
CA GLN A 84 -6.85 -2.89 -17.01
C GLN A 84 -7.26 -3.63 -15.73
N LEU A 85 -6.40 -3.66 -14.70
CA LEU A 85 -6.80 -4.21 -13.39
C LEU A 85 -7.89 -3.36 -12.70
N GLU A 86 -7.93 -2.04 -12.94
CA GLU A 86 -8.98 -1.16 -12.40
C GLU A 86 -10.36 -1.58 -12.93
N GLU A 87 -10.42 -2.04 -14.18
CA GLU A 87 -11.63 -2.32 -14.94
C GLU A 87 -12.08 -3.79 -14.90
N LEU A 88 -11.34 -4.68 -14.21
CA LEU A 88 -11.72 -6.09 -14.11
C LEU A 88 -13.07 -6.26 -13.40
N GLU A 89 -14.02 -6.85 -14.12
CA GLU A 89 -15.34 -7.22 -13.58
C GLU A 89 -15.27 -8.63 -12.97
N LEU A 90 -15.07 -8.70 -11.65
CA LEU A 90 -14.92 -9.95 -10.90
C LEU A 90 -16.21 -10.30 -10.15
N CYS A 91 -16.41 -11.60 -9.90
CA CYS A 91 -17.58 -12.11 -9.18
C CYS A 91 -17.72 -11.46 -7.80
N TYR A 92 -18.89 -10.90 -7.54
CA TYR A 92 -19.23 -10.28 -6.25
C TYR A 92 -20.53 -10.84 -5.68
N ALA A 93 -20.41 -11.38 -4.47
CA ALA A 93 -21.44 -11.41 -3.45
C ALA A 93 -20.73 -11.25 -2.08
N PRO A 94 -21.42 -10.86 -1.00
CA PRO A 94 -20.79 -10.55 0.29
C PRO A 94 -19.87 -11.65 0.83
N GLN A 95 -20.20 -12.92 0.57
CA GLN A 95 -19.44 -14.10 0.98
C GLN A 95 -18.24 -14.43 0.08
N PHE A 96 -18.17 -13.88 -1.14
CA PHE A 96 -17.13 -14.22 -2.13
C PHE A 96 -16.12 -13.09 -2.33
N GLY A 97 -16.53 -11.84 -2.17
CA GLY A 97 -15.71 -10.69 -2.51
C GLY A 97 -16.25 -9.39 -1.94
N SER A 98 -15.77 -8.30 -2.51
CA SER A 98 -16.19 -6.93 -2.19
C SER A 98 -16.56 -6.22 -3.50
N ALA A 99 -17.31 -5.12 -3.42
CA ALA A 99 -17.69 -4.34 -4.61
C ALA A 99 -16.47 -3.87 -5.43
N LYS A 100 -15.32 -3.69 -4.77
CA LYS A 100 -14.00 -3.58 -5.41
C LYS A 100 -13.17 -4.73 -4.90
N ASP A 101 -12.78 -5.65 -5.79
CA ASP A 101 -11.95 -6.78 -5.40
C ASP A 101 -10.55 -6.28 -5.00
N PRO A 102 -9.84 -6.96 -4.09
CA PRO A 102 -8.41 -6.78 -3.88
C PRO A 102 -7.55 -6.63 -5.15
N VAL A 103 -7.89 -7.30 -6.26
CA VAL A 103 -7.21 -7.10 -7.55
C VAL A 103 -7.46 -5.69 -8.11
N ASN A 104 -8.71 -5.20 -8.09
CA ASN A 104 -9.01 -3.84 -8.51
C ASN A 104 -8.28 -2.82 -7.61
N MET A 105 -8.20 -3.08 -6.31
CA MET A 105 -7.48 -2.23 -5.36
C MET A 105 -5.99 -2.11 -5.69
N LEU A 106 -5.33 -3.21 -6.10
CA LEU A 106 -3.95 -3.16 -6.60
C LEU A 106 -3.86 -2.30 -7.87
N GLY A 107 -4.81 -2.47 -8.79
CA GLY A 107 -4.95 -1.64 -10.00
C GLY A 107 -5.00 -0.15 -9.65
N PHE A 108 -5.94 0.26 -8.78
CA PHE A 108 -6.10 1.67 -8.39
C PHE A 108 -4.83 2.26 -7.78
N VAL A 109 -4.15 1.53 -6.90
CA VAL A 109 -2.91 2.01 -6.24
C VAL A 109 -1.75 2.11 -7.24
N ALA A 110 -1.60 1.14 -8.13
CA ALA A 110 -0.52 1.14 -9.11
C ALA A 110 -0.75 2.16 -10.23
N ALA A 111 -1.96 2.20 -10.78
CA ALA A 111 -2.34 3.16 -11.81
C ALA A 111 -2.32 4.60 -11.26
N GLY A 112 -2.69 4.82 -9.99
CA GLY A 112 -2.57 6.14 -9.37
C GLY A 112 -1.12 6.60 -9.20
N GLN A 113 -0.20 5.68 -8.90
CA GLN A 113 1.23 5.99 -8.91
C GLN A 113 1.70 6.41 -10.32
N MET A 114 1.26 5.69 -11.36
CA MET A 114 1.62 6.00 -12.74
C MET A 114 1.03 7.32 -13.25
N ARG A 115 -0.20 7.66 -12.83
CA ARG A 115 -0.82 8.95 -13.13
C ARG A 115 -0.21 10.11 -12.34
N GLY A 116 0.62 9.81 -11.32
CA GLY A 116 1.22 10.81 -10.43
C GLY A 116 0.24 11.39 -9.40
N ASP A 117 -0.97 10.84 -9.28
CA ASP A 117 -1.99 11.33 -8.35
C ASP A 117 -1.95 10.60 -6.99
N HIS A 118 -1.24 9.47 -6.90
CA HIS A 118 -0.98 8.72 -5.67
C HIS A 118 0.52 8.57 -5.42
N PRO A 119 1.26 9.64 -5.04
CA PRO A 119 2.68 9.49 -4.73
C PRO A 119 2.87 8.60 -3.50
N GLN A 120 3.75 7.61 -3.63
CA GLN A 120 4.02 6.61 -2.60
C GLN A 120 5.52 6.59 -2.24
N ILE A 121 5.80 6.15 -1.02
CA ILE A 121 7.15 5.77 -0.58
C ILE A 121 7.07 4.42 0.13
N SER A 122 8.04 3.54 -0.11
CA SER A 122 8.05 2.22 0.54
C SER A 122 8.58 2.27 1.97
N ALA A 123 8.23 1.28 2.79
CA ALA A 123 8.75 1.16 4.15
C ALA A 123 10.29 1.10 4.20
N ALA A 124 10.91 0.44 3.22
CA ALA A 124 12.36 0.34 3.10
C ALA A 124 13.02 1.71 2.85
N GLU A 125 12.40 2.57 2.03
CA GLU A 125 12.93 3.90 1.73
C GLU A 125 12.71 4.87 2.90
N VAL A 126 11.57 4.78 3.60
CA VAL A 126 11.26 5.65 4.73
C VAL A 126 12.27 5.50 5.87
N ALA A 127 12.66 4.27 6.21
CA ALA A 127 13.59 4.02 7.32
C ALA A 127 14.88 4.86 7.21
N SER A 128 15.51 4.87 6.03
CA SER A 128 16.73 5.64 5.79
C SER A 128 16.56 7.18 5.79
N ARG A 129 15.35 7.69 5.50
CA ARG A 129 15.08 9.14 5.33
C ARG A 129 14.55 9.83 6.57
N VAL A 130 13.97 9.05 7.48
CA VAL A 130 13.53 9.56 8.79
C VAL A 130 14.75 9.88 9.64
N GLU A 131 15.76 9.00 9.63
CA GLU A 131 17.03 9.22 10.35
C GLU A 131 17.78 10.47 9.87
N SER A 132 17.69 10.81 8.57
CA SER A 132 18.33 12.01 8.03
C SER A 132 17.57 13.32 8.30
N GLY A 133 16.36 13.26 8.87
CA GLY A 133 15.53 14.44 9.13
C GLY A 133 14.86 15.07 7.90
N GLU A 134 15.03 14.48 6.71
CA GLU A 134 14.44 14.95 5.45
C GLU A 134 12.91 14.85 5.39
N CYS A 135 12.34 13.96 6.20
CA CYS A 135 10.91 13.65 6.20
C CYS A 135 10.31 13.76 7.60
N LEU A 136 9.06 14.22 7.66
CA LEU A 136 8.22 14.12 8.86
C LEU A 136 7.15 13.05 8.66
N LEU A 137 7.07 12.10 9.58
CA LEU A 137 6.03 11.08 9.60
C LEU A 137 4.75 11.63 10.22
N VAL A 138 3.63 11.52 9.50
CA VAL A 138 2.31 11.97 9.96
C VAL A 138 1.37 10.77 10.02
N ASP A 139 1.14 10.27 11.23
CA ASP A 139 0.18 9.20 11.49
C ASP A 139 -1.24 9.77 11.54
N VAL A 140 -2.07 9.43 10.55
CA VAL A 140 -3.45 9.92 10.46
C VAL A 140 -4.48 8.95 11.03
N ARG A 141 -4.03 7.94 11.78
CA ARG A 141 -4.92 7.06 12.56
C ARG A 141 -5.51 7.80 13.75
N THR A 142 -6.50 7.16 14.37
CA THR A 142 -7.08 7.64 15.63
C THR A 142 -6.04 7.69 16.75
N PRO A 143 -6.21 8.55 17.77
CA PRO A 143 -5.30 8.60 18.91
C PRO A 143 -5.16 7.26 19.64
N HIS A 144 -6.25 6.48 19.70
CA HIS A 144 -6.24 5.14 20.27
C HIS A 144 -5.34 4.17 19.47
N GLU A 145 -5.46 4.15 18.14
CA GLU A 145 -4.58 3.36 17.28
C GLU A 145 -3.11 3.80 17.37
N PHE A 146 -2.87 5.10 17.54
CA PHE A 146 -1.52 5.67 17.69
C PHE A 146 -0.90 5.26 19.04
N ALA A 147 -1.64 5.38 20.13
CA ALA A 147 -1.22 4.98 21.47
C ALA A 147 -0.94 3.47 21.58
N ALA A 148 -1.64 2.64 20.79
CA ALA A 148 -1.39 1.20 20.71
C ALA A 148 -0.09 0.84 19.94
N GLY A 149 0.62 1.82 19.40
CA GLY A 149 1.90 1.66 18.69
C GLY A 149 1.91 2.37 17.34
N SER A 150 2.99 3.10 17.07
CA SER A 150 3.24 3.81 15.82
C SER A 150 4.72 3.74 15.42
N ILE A 151 5.06 4.37 14.30
CA ILE A 151 6.43 4.52 13.86
C ILE A 151 7.11 5.55 14.75
N GLU A 152 8.33 5.27 15.20
CA GLU A 152 9.13 6.22 15.97
C GLU A 152 9.24 7.56 15.25
N SER A 153 9.22 8.67 15.99
CA SER A 153 9.20 10.07 15.50
C SER A 153 7.95 10.54 14.76
N ALA A 154 6.93 9.69 14.58
CA ALA A 154 5.67 10.11 14.00
C ALA A 154 4.88 11.05 14.92
N ILE A 155 4.30 12.10 14.34
CA ILE A 155 3.26 12.90 14.99
C ILE A 155 1.89 12.33 14.65
N ASN A 156 0.92 12.49 15.55
CA ASN A 156 -0.46 12.07 15.30
C ASN A 156 -1.37 13.26 15.00
N ILE A 157 -1.90 13.29 13.77
CA ILE A 157 -2.96 14.20 13.35
C ILE A 157 -4.05 13.34 12.69
N PRO A 158 -5.10 12.94 13.42
CA PRO A 158 -6.17 12.10 12.88
C PRO A 158 -6.74 12.66 11.57
N LEU A 159 -7.06 11.78 10.63
CA LEU A 159 -7.51 12.18 9.28
C LEU A 159 -8.68 13.18 9.33
N ASP A 160 -9.63 12.98 10.24
CA ASP A 160 -10.84 13.80 10.36
C ASP A 160 -10.53 15.22 10.88
N GLU A 161 -9.43 15.38 11.63
CA GLU A 161 -8.95 16.68 12.16
C GLU A 161 -7.92 17.35 11.25
N LEU A 162 -7.36 16.62 10.27
CA LEU A 162 -6.20 17.05 9.49
C LEU A 162 -6.41 18.40 8.80
N ARG A 163 -7.60 18.67 8.27
CA ARG A 163 -7.89 19.93 7.55
C ARG A 163 -7.83 21.15 8.48
N GLU A 164 -8.26 21.00 9.73
CA GLU A 164 -8.29 22.07 10.72
C GLU A 164 -6.90 22.31 11.31
N ARG A 165 -6.06 21.27 11.31
CA ARG A 165 -4.74 21.23 11.94
C ARG A 165 -3.58 21.38 10.95
N LEU A 166 -3.85 21.81 9.71
CA LEU A 166 -2.80 22.01 8.69
C LEU A 166 -1.71 23.02 9.13
N GLY A 167 -2.04 23.97 10.00
CA GLY A 167 -1.09 24.96 10.53
C GLY A 167 0.00 24.36 11.42
N GLU A 168 -0.18 23.15 11.93
CA GLU A 168 0.82 22.44 12.74
C GLU A 168 1.91 21.78 11.89
N LEU A 169 1.69 21.65 10.58
CA LEU A 169 2.56 20.92 9.68
C LEU A 169 3.64 21.82 9.06
N PRO A 170 4.90 21.39 9.04
CA PRO A 170 5.98 22.12 8.40
C PRO A 170 5.81 22.14 6.88
N ARG A 171 6.29 23.22 6.25
CA ARG A 171 6.30 23.38 4.78
C ARG A 171 7.69 23.18 4.15
N ASP A 172 8.73 23.13 4.96
CA ASP A 172 10.13 23.08 4.56
C ASP A 172 10.69 21.66 4.36
N ARG A 173 9.92 20.62 4.71
CA ARG A 173 10.30 19.21 4.54
C ARG A 173 9.16 18.35 4.05
N ARG A 174 9.49 17.17 3.51
CA ARG A 174 8.52 16.24 2.94
C ARG A 174 7.70 15.59 4.05
N LEU A 175 6.39 15.52 3.87
CA LEU A 175 5.47 14.82 4.76
C LEU A 175 5.25 13.39 4.26
N VAL A 176 5.39 12.41 5.14
CA VAL A 176 5.05 11.01 4.86
C VAL A 176 3.80 10.69 5.66
N ALA A 177 2.64 10.80 5.02
CA ALA A 177 1.37 10.48 5.66
C ALA A 177 1.14 8.96 5.63
N PHE A 178 0.64 8.41 6.73
CA PHE A 178 0.32 7.00 6.79
C PHE A 178 -0.85 6.71 7.72
N CYS A 179 -1.50 5.57 7.47
CA CYS A 179 -2.48 5.01 8.40
C CYS A 179 -2.18 3.52 8.61
N LYS A 180 -3.16 2.73 9.05
CA LYS A 180 -2.97 1.29 9.25
C LYS A 180 -2.55 0.56 7.97
N VAL A 181 -3.27 0.78 6.87
CA VAL A 181 -3.12 -0.01 5.62
C VAL A 181 -2.89 0.84 4.35
N GLY A 182 -2.70 2.15 4.51
CA GLY A 182 -2.43 3.09 3.41
C GLY A 182 -3.66 3.84 2.86
N GLN A 183 -4.90 3.38 3.08
CA GLN A 183 -6.09 4.03 2.52
C GLN A 183 -6.37 5.44 3.09
N ARG A 184 -6.49 5.57 4.42
CA ARG A 184 -6.61 6.89 5.09
C ARG A 184 -5.38 7.77 4.85
N GLY A 185 -4.18 7.18 4.78
CA GLY A 185 -2.94 7.89 4.44
C GLY A 185 -2.95 8.46 3.02
N TYR A 186 -3.53 7.74 2.05
CA TYR A 186 -3.77 8.26 0.71
C TYR A 186 -4.69 9.49 0.74
N ILE A 187 -5.81 9.43 1.46
CA ILE A 187 -6.74 10.58 1.60
C ILE A 187 -6.02 11.78 2.22
N ALA A 188 -5.26 11.56 3.30
CA ALA A 188 -4.44 12.59 3.92
C ALA A 188 -3.44 13.20 2.93
N THR A 189 -2.74 12.36 2.16
CA THR A 189 -1.79 12.80 1.13
C THR A 189 -2.48 13.69 0.09
N ARG A 190 -3.68 13.33 -0.37
CA ARG A 190 -4.46 14.16 -1.30
C ARG A 190 -4.85 15.51 -0.70
N ILE A 191 -5.28 15.54 0.56
CA ILE A 191 -5.58 16.78 1.29
C ILE A 191 -4.33 17.66 1.36
N LEU A 192 -3.18 17.10 1.75
CA LEU A 192 -1.92 17.80 1.89
C LEU A 192 -1.42 18.39 0.56
N LEU A 193 -1.42 17.59 -0.52
CA LEU A 193 -1.03 18.04 -1.85
C LEU A 193 -1.91 19.19 -2.35
N GLN A 194 -3.23 19.12 -2.13
CA GLN A 194 -4.17 20.19 -2.50
C GLN A 194 -3.94 21.49 -1.72
N HIS A 195 -3.28 21.44 -0.56
CA HIS A 195 -2.91 22.62 0.24
C HIS A 195 -1.42 23.02 0.07
N GLY A 196 -0.77 22.51 -0.97
CA GLY A 196 0.58 22.89 -1.37
C GLY A 196 1.70 22.29 -0.51
N PHE A 197 1.42 21.23 0.26
CA PHE A 197 2.47 20.49 0.97
C PHE A 197 3.16 19.50 0.03
N ASN A 198 4.46 19.28 0.22
CA ASN A 198 5.18 18.16 -0.39
C ASN A 198 4.90 16.90 0.41
N ALA A 199 3.93 16.09 -0.02
CA ALA A 199 3.47 14.91 0.71
C ALA A 199 3.50 13.63 -0.13
N VAL A 200 3.81 12.52 0.53
CA VAL A 200 3.77 11.16 -0.03
C VAL A 200 3.07 10.22 0.95
N ASN A 201 2.42 9.18 0.44
CA ASN A 201 1.80 8.15 1.28
C ASN A 201 2.80 7.01 1.56
N LEU A 202 2.80 6.48 2.80
CA LEU A 202 3.51 5.23 3.09
C LEU A 202 2.76 4.05 2.48
N SER A 203 3.40 3.35 1.54
CA SER A 203 2.83 2.20 0.84
C SER A 203 2.48 1.07 1.81
N GLY A 204 1.23 0.63 1.78
CA GLY A 204 0.68 -0.37 2.71
C GLY A 204 0.57 0.09 4.18
N GLY A 205 0.92 1.34 4.50
CA GLY A 205 0.81 1.93 5.83
C GLY A 205 1.63 1.22 6.93
N TYR A 206 1.21 1.41 8.18
CA TYR A 206 1.86 0.85 9.37
C TYR A 206 1.96 -0.68 9.34
N THR A 207 1.00 -1.39 8.73
CA THR A 207 1.06 -2.85 8.59
C THR A 207 2.26 -3.27 7.75
N SER A 208 2.48 -2.64 6.59
CA SER A 208 3.66 -2.92 5.76
C SER A 208 4.96 -2.51 6.43
N TRP A 209 4.97 -1.39 7.17
CA TRP A 209 6.11 -0.99 7.99
C TRP A 209 6.49 -2.06 9.03
N ALA A 210 5.53 -2.48 9.85
CA ALA A 210 5.77 -3.47 10.90
C ALA A 210 6.22 -4.84 10.35
N LEU A 211 5.67 -5.25 9.20
CA LEU A 211 6.13 -6.47 8.51
C LEU A 211 7.56 -6.32 7.99
N HIS A 212 7.94 -5.15 7.51
CA HIS A 212 9.29 -4.88 7.04
C HIS A 212 10.31 -4.91 8.19
N THR A 213 10.05 -4.18 9.28
CA THR A 213 10.97 -4.08 10.42
C THR A 213 11.11 -5.39 11.18
N ALA A 214 10.04 -6.19 11.29
CA ALA A 214 10.10 -7.53 11.91
C ALA A 214 11.02 -8.51 11.16
N THR A 215 11.35 -8.23 9.89
CA THR A 215 12.23 -9.08 9.07
C THR A 215 13.68 -8.59 9.01
N GLN A 216 13.98 -7.41 9.56
CA GLN A 216 15.36 -6.95 9.69
C GLN A 216 15.98 -7.54 10.98
N PRO A 217 17.22 -8.06 10.94
CA PRO A 217 17.88 -8.50 12.16
C PRO A 217 17.96 -7.31 13.11
N LEU A 218 17.58 -7.51 14.38
CA LEU A 218 17.78 -6.52 15.43
C LEU A 218 19.27 -6.15 15.42
N SER A 219 19.58 -4.93 14.98
CA SER A 219 20.91 -4.37 15.17
C SER A 219 21.10 -4.23 16.67
N VAL A 220 21.82 -5.18 17.26
CA VAL A 220 22.29 -5.09 18.63
C VAL A 220 23.29 -3.95 18.66
N SER A 221 22.86 -2.79 19.15
CA SER A 221 23.74 -1.72 19.62
C SER A 221 24.39 -2.12 20.92
#